data_AF-A0A3D1SVK1-F1
#
_entry.id   AF-A0A3D1SVK1-F1
#
_cell.length_a   1.000
_cell.length_b   1.000
_cell.length_c   1.000
_cell.angle_alpha   90.00
_cell.angle_beta   90.00
_cell.angle_gamma   90.00
#
_symmetry.space_group_name_H-M   'P 1'
#
loop_
_entity.id
_entity.type
_entity.pdbx_description
1 polymer ?
#
loop_
_entity_poly.entity_id
_entity_poly.type
_entity_poly.pdbx_seq_one_letter_code
_entity_poly.pdbx_strand_id
1 'polypeptide(L)'
;MSSSGTKGAITLSWEISDADKVTSYYIYRGTSPTSLSKIATVAASGNTYRDTAVEDGILYYYHVTAFGKKESPPSNQIYNMHGTRLTEDDTSANFTAIVDDSPYVIENKVSFAGDLDIIGNTKLYVLPGAKVVFEKATAASIYVDRGLFVTKGTKANP
;
A
#
# COMPACT_ATOMS: atom_id res chain seq x y z
N MET A 1 -12.51 0.72 -7.76
CA MET A 1 -11.47 -0.23 -7.29
C MET A 1 -10.84 0.32 -6.02
N SER A 2 -10.56 -0.54 -5.05
CA SER A 2 -9.88 -0.24 -3.79
C SER A 2 -8.76 -1.25 -3.51
N SER A 3 -7.88 -0.95 -2.55
CA SER A 3 -6.88 -1.90 -2.06
C SER A 3 -6.67 -1.79 -0.55
N SER A 4 -6.15 -2.86 0.03
CA SER A 4 -5.64 -2.91 1.40
C SER A 4 -4.27 -3.58 1.40
N GLY A 5 -3.27 -2.92 1.96
CA GLY A 5 -1.95 -3.48 2.17
C GLY A 5 -1.82 -4.08 3.57
N THR A 6 -1.43 -5.35 3.64
CA THR A 6 -1.12 -6.05 4.90
C THR A 6 0.30 -6.58 4.84
N LYS A 7 0.87 -7.06 5.94
CA LYS A 7 2.21 -7.66 5.91
C LYS A 7 2.25 -8.84 4.92
N GLY A 8 3.13 -8.76 3.94
CA GLY A 8 3.32 -9.76 2.88
C GLY A 8 2.26 -9.82 1.78
N ALA A 9 1.27 -8.91 1.75
CA ALA A 9 0.27 -8.93 0.68
C ALA A 9 -0.41 -7.58 0.42
N ILE A 10 -0.89 -7.41 -0.82
CA ILE A 10 -1.83 -6.35 -1.21
C ILE A 10 -3.09 -7.03 -1.72
N THR A 11 -4.23 -6.76 -1.08
CA THR A 11 -5.53 -7.24 -1.52
C THR A 11 -6.23 -6.15 -2.32
N LEU A 12 -6.66 -6.49 -3.53
CA LEU A 12 -7.45 -5.62 -4.41
C LEU A 12 -8.91 -6.04 -4.35
N SER A 13 -9.80 -5.06 -4.40
CA SER A 13 -11.24 -5.27 -4.55
C SER A 13 -11.81 -4.35 -5.62
N TRP A 14 -12.76 -4.84 -6.40
CA TRP A 14 -13.44 -4.05 -7.43
C TRP A 14 -14.93 -4.38 -7.48
N GLU A 15 -15.69 -3.49 -8.10
CA GLU A 15 -17.10 -3.75 -8.39
C GLU A 15 -17.21 -4.73 -9.54
N ILE A 16 -18.12 -5.70 -9.42
CA ILE A 16 -18.45 -6.60 -10.53
C ILE A 16 -19.10 -5.76 -11.62
N SER A 17 -18.67 -5.96 -12.86
CA SER A 17 -19.28 -5.30 -14.00
C SER A 17 -20.61 -5.96 -14.35
N ASP A 18 -21.68 -5.17 -14.43
CA ASP A 18 -23.01 -5.60 -14.89
C ASP A 18 -23.10 -5.84 -16.41
N ALA A 19 -21.97 -5.83 -17.12
CA ALA A 19 -21.97 -6.15 -18.54
C ALA A 19 -22.20 -7.67 -18.70
N ASP A 20 -23.30 -8.03 -19.36
CA ASP A 20 -23.82 -9.41 -19.57
C ASP A 20 -22.84 -10.44 -20.19
N LYS A 21 -21.59 -10.06 -20.45
CA LYS A 21 -20.61 -10.83 -21.23
C LYS A 21 -19.21 -10.86 -20.61
N VAL A 22 -19.05 -10.44 -19.36
CA VAL A 22 -17.74 -10.58 -18.67
C VAL A 22 -17.50 -12.06 -18.36
N THR A 23 -16.35 -12.56 -18.79
CA THR A 23 -15.90 -13.94 -18.54
C THR A 23 -14.78 -13.98 -17.50
N SER A 24 -13.99 -12.91 -17.40
CA SER A 24 -12.90 -12.79 -16.43
C SER A 24 -12.49 -11.34 -16.18
N TYR A 25 -11.74 -11.12 -15.11
CA TYR A 25 -11.02 -9.88 -14.84
C TYR A 25 -9.52 -10.09 -14.98
N TYR A 26 -8.84 -9.18 -15.66
CA TYR A 26 -7.38 -9.18 -15.74
C TYR A 26 -6.81 -8.19 -14.75
N ILE A 27 -5.86 -8.66 -13.95
CA ILE A 27 -5.23 -7.87 -12.91
C ILE A 27 -3.87 -7.43 -13.41
N TYR A 28 -3.65 -6.13 -13.44
CA TYR A 28 -2.41 -5.53 -13.88
C TYR A 28 -1.65 -4.95 -12.70
N ARG A 29 -0.32 -5.11 -12.71
CA ARG A 29 0.58 -4.56 -11.70
C ARG A 29 1.85 -4.01 -12.34
N GLY A 30 2.39 -2.95 -11.76
CA GLY A 30 3.70 -2.41 -12.10
C GLY A 30 4.30 -1.62 -10.93
N THR A 31 5.58 -1.28 -11.04
CA THR A 31 6.27 -0.38 -10.09
C THR A 31 6.33 1.06 -10.59
N SER A 32 5.73 1.32 -11.75
CA SER A 32 5.55 2.64 -12.36
C SER A 32 4.08 2.80 -12.75
N PRO A 33 3.50 4.00 -12.62
CA PRO A 33 2.11 4.25 -13.00
C PRO A 33 1.83 4.12 -14.50
N THR A 34 2.86 4.06 -15.34
CA THR A 34 2.74 4.01 -16.81
C THR A 34 3.15 2.67 -17.42
N SER A 35 3.65 1.74 -16.60
CA SER A 35 4.19 0.46 -17.07
C SER A 35 3.69 -0.66 -16.17
N LEU A 36 2.50 -1.17 -16.49
CA LEU A 36 1.88 -2.29 -15.79
C LEU A 36 1.78 -3.50 -16.72
N SER A 37 1.89 -4.70 -16.14
CA SER A 37 1.77 -5.98 -16.83
C SER A 37 0.70 -6.83 -16.17
N LYS A 38 0.03 -7.68 -16.96
CA LYS A 38 -0.96 -8.61 -16.43
C LYS A 38 -0.28 -9.66 -15.55
N ILE A 39 -0.70 -9.75 -14.29
CA ILE A 39 -0.17 -10.70 -13.30
C ILE A 39 -1.14 -11.83 -12.97
N ALA A 40 -2.44 -11.63 -13.21
CA ALA A 40 -3.45 -12.64 -12.89
C ALA A 40 -4.70 -12.50 -13.75
N THR A 41 -5.51 -13.56 -13.73
CA THR A 41 -6.85 -13.62 -14.29
C THR A 41 -7.78 -14.20 -13.24
N VAL A 42 -8.87 -13.49 -12.95
CA VAL A 42 -9.90 -13.87 -11.98
C VAL A 42 -11.20 -14.17 -12.73
N ALA A 43 -11.95 -15.20 -12.34
CA ALA A 43 -13.22 -15.52 -12.97
C ALA A 43 -14.24 -14.38 -12.83
N ALA A 44 -15.24 -14.29 -13.72
CA ALA A 44 -16.25 -13.23 -13.71
C ALA A 44 -17.05 -13.12 -12.39
N SER A 45 -17.18 -14.22 -11.63
CA SER A 45 -17.83 -14.23 -10.32
C SER A 45 -16.96 -13.69 -9.18
N GLY A 46 -15.64 -13.56 -9.41
CA GLY A 46 -14.70 -13.04 -8.42
C GLY A 46 -14.51 -11.53 -8.56
N ASN A 47 -14.40 -10.87 -7.42
CA ASN A 47 -14.23 -9.41 -7.34
C ASN A 47 -13.08 -8.99 -6.41
N THR A 48 -12.23 -9.96 -6.04
CA THR A 48 -11.05 -9.75 -5.20
C THR A 48 -9.84 -10.50 -5.74
N TYR A 49 -8.65 -9.96 -5.46
CA TYR A 49 -7.38 -10.62 -5.75
C TYR A 49 -6.36 -10.29 -4.67
N ARG A 50 -5.74 -11.31 -4.08
CA ARG A 50 -4.68 -11.15 -3.07
C ARG A 50 -3.32 -11.37 -3.70
N ASP A 51 -2.61 -10.27 -3.96
CA ASP A 51 -1.23 -10.30 -4.45
C ASP A 51 -0.27 -10.58 -3.29
N THR A 52 0.45 -11.69 -3.38
CA THR A 52 1.46 -12.12 -2.39
C THR A 52 2.88 -12.07 -2.94
N ALA A 53 3.05 -11.75 -4.22
CA ALA A 53 4.35 -11.62 -4.87
C ALA A 53 4.86 -10.17 -4.78
N VAL A 54 4.69 -9.56 -3.61
CA VAL A 54 5.02 -8.17 -3.31
C VAL A 54 6.23 -8.13 -2.38
N GLU A 55 7.07 -7.12 -2.56
CA GLU A 55 8.36 -6.99 -1.87
C GLU A 55 8.41 -5.74 -1.00
N ASP A 56 9.19 -5.83 0.08
CA ASP A 56 9.38 -4.75 1.04
C ASP A 56 9.81 -3.48 0.34
N GLY A 57 9.14 -2.36 0.65
CA GLY A 57 9.59 -1.06 0.18
C GLY A 57 9.22 -0.74 -1.27
N ILE A 58 8.49 -1.60 -1.98
CA ILE A 58 8.06 -1.33 -3.35
C ILE A 58 6.63 -0.78 -3.37
N LEU A 59 6.46 0.41 -3.97
CA LEU A 59 5.15 0.99 -4.27
C LEU A 59 4.64 0.35 -5.56
N TYR A 60 3.57 -0.42 -5.45
CA TYR A 60 2.95 -1.08 -6.59
C TYR A 60 1.72 -0.29 -7.06
N TYR A 61 1.57 -0.21 -8.37
CA TYR A 61 0.41 0.34 -9.05
C TYR A 61 -0.44 -0.79 -9.61
N TYR A 62 -1.75 -0.64 -9.52
CA TYR A 62 -2.70 -1.64 -10.01
C TYR A 62 -3.85 -1.00 -10.76
N HIS A 63 -4.33 -1.71 -11.77
CA HIS A 63 -5.67 -1.53 -12.32
C HIS A 63 -6.25 -2.90 -12.69
N VAL A 64 -7.57 -2.93 -12.88
CA VAL A 64 -8.31 -4.10 -13.33
C VAL A 64 -9.02 -3.78 -14.62
N THR A 65 -9.05 -4.73 -15.56
CA THR A 65 -9.93 -4.68 -16.74
C THR A 65 -10.89 -5.86 -16.69
N ALA A 66 -12.08 -5.67 -17.23
CA ALA A 66 -13.01 -6.76 -17.50
C ALA A 66 -12.74 -7.31 -18.90
N PHE A 67 -12.81 -8.63 -19.06
CA PHE A 67 -12.66 -9.29 -20.33
C PHE A 67 -13.91 -10.10 -20.67
N GLY A 68 -14.37 -9.95 -21.92
CA GLY A 68 -15.44 -10.72 -22.51
C GLY A 68 -15.09 -11.05 -23.96
N LYS A 69 -15.79 -10.45 -24.93
CA LYS A 69 -15.36 -10.49 -26.35
C LYS A 69 -14.12 -9.66 -26.62
N LYS A 70 -13.94 -8.60 -25.85
CA LYS A 70 -12.79 -7.69 -25.86
C LYS A 70 -12.48 -7.26 -24.44
N GLU A 71 -11.27 -6.81 -24.20
CA GLU A 71 -10.88 -6.19 -22.95
C GLU A 71 -11.50 -4.80 -22.83
N SER A 72 -11.97 -4.45 -21.63
CA SER A 72 -12.48 -3.14 -21.31
C SER A 72 -11.34 -2.12 -21.16
N PRO A 73 -11.65 -0.81 -21.16
CA PRO A 73 -10.75 0.17 -20.55
C PRO A 73 -10.41 -0.22 -19.10
N PRO A 74 -9.24 0.20 -18.59
CA PRO A 74 -8.85 -0.05 -17.20
C PRO A 74 -9.77 0.69 -16.23
N SER A 75 -9.91 0.13 -15.03
CA SER A 75 -10.47 0.81 -13.85
C SER A 75 -9.67 2.06 -13.49
N ASN A 76 -10.14 2.80 -12.48
CA ASN A 76 -9.26 3.76 -11.80
C ASN A 76 -7.99 3.04 -11.34
N GLN A 77 -6.83 3.63 -11.61
CA GLN A 77 -5.56 3.13 -11.11
C GLN A 77 -5.42 3.50 -9.64
N ILE A 78 -4.87 2.57 -8.86
CA ILE A 78 -4.53 2.77 -7.46
C ILE A 78 -3.08 2.39 -7.22
N TYR A 79 -2.53 2.80 -6.08
CA TYR A 79 -1.23 2.35 -5.61
C TYR A 79 -1.32 1.88 -4.16
N ASN A 80 -0.47 0.92 -3.79
CA ASN A 80 -0.28 0.54 -2.39
C ASN A 80 1.09 -0.12 -2.18
N MET A 81 1.44 -0.28 -0.92
CA MET A 81 2.56 -1.10 -0.46
C MET A 81 2.03 -2.15 0.49
N HIS A 82 2.71 -3.27 0.62
CA HIS A 82 2.41 -4.20 1.69
C HIS A 82 3.08 -3.73 3.00
N GLY A 83 2.56 -4.18 4.13
CA GLY A 83 3.09 -3.85 5.46
C GLY A 83 2.00 -3.57 6.49
N THR A 84 2.39 -3.59 7.75
CA THR A 84 1.55 -3.33 8.93
C THR A 84 1.16 -1.86 8.93
N ARG A 85 -0.15 -1.57 8.96
CA ARG A 85 -0.65 -0.20 8.97
C ARG A 85 -0.42 0.41 10.34
N LEU A 86 0.17 1.60 10.39
CA LEU A 86 0.08 2.43 11.58
C LEU A 86 -1.19 3.28 11.50
N THR A 87 -1.94 3.26 12.58
CA THR A 87 -3.19 3.98 12.79
C THR A 87 -3.06 4.97 13.94
N GLU A 88 -4.09 5.78 14.20
CA GLU A 88 -4.08 6.71 15.34
C GLU A 88 -4.04 5.99 16.71
N ASP A 89 -4.48 4.73 16.77
CA ASP A 89 -4.45 3.93 18.00
C ASP A 89 -3.00 3.56 18.41
N ASP A 90 -2.10 3.43 17.42
CA ASP A 90 -0.71 3.04 17.64
C ASP A 90 0.15 4.20 18.19
N THR A 91 -0.36 5.43 18.19
CA THR A 91 0.47 6.64 18.31
C THR A 91 0.10 7.56 19.48
N SER A 92 -0.67 7.03 20.43
CA SER A 92 -1.12 7.73 21.65
C SER A 92 0.01 8.11 22.63
N ALA A 93 1.23 7.61 22.43
CA ALA A 93 2.44 7.92 23.21
C ALA A 93 3.70 7.90 22.31
N ASN A 94 4.89 7.75 22.91
CA ASN A 94 6.10 7.39 22.15
C ASN A 94 5.84 6.06 21.43
N PHE A 95 6.10 6.00 20.13
CA PHE A 95 5.94 4.77 19.35
C PHE A 95 7.30 4.19 19.01
N THR A 96 7.49 2.90 19.26
CA THR A 96 8.67 2.15 18.86
C THR A 96 8.27 1.09 17.85
N ALA A 97 8.77 1.21 16.62
CA ALA A 97 8.62 0.17 15.61
C ALA A 97 9.38 -1.09 16.07
N ILE A 98 8.72 -2.26 16.03
CA ILE A 98 9.33 -3.54 16.38
C ILE A 98 9.52 -4.43 15.14
N VAL A 99 10.56 -5.27 15.19
CA VAL A 99 11.03 -6.07 14.05
C VAL A 99 9.94 -7.00 13.52
N ASP A 100 9.16 -7.60 14.42
CA ASP A 100 8.16 -8.60 14.10
C ASP A 100 7.02 -8.09 13.22
N ASP A 101 6.77 -6.78 13.21
CA ASP A 101 5.70 -6.17 12.42
C ASP A 101 6.22 -5.39 11.21
N SER A 102 7.53 -5.42 10.96
CA SER A 102 8.13 -4.78 9.80
C SER A 102 7.75 -5.48 8.48
N PRO A 103 7.54 -4.76 7.36
CA PRO A 103 7.55 -3.30 7.25
C PRO A 103 6.25 -2.66 7.77
N TYR A 104 6.39 -1.49 8.39
CA TYR A 104 5.27 -0.62 8.73
C TYR A 104 4.97 0.35 7.58
N VAL A 105 3.71 0.75 7.45
CA VAL A 105 3.24 1.69 6.44
C VAL A 105 2.27 2.69 7.06
N ILE A 106 2.55 3.98 6.86
CA ILE A 106 1.62 5.08 7.11
C ILE A 106 0.98 5.45 5.77
N GLU A 107 -0.32 5.18 5.64
CA GLU A 107 -1.07 5.45 4.41
C GLU A 107 -1.92 6.72 4.45
N ASN A 108 -2.31 7.15 5.64
CA ASN A 108 -3.16 8.32 5.87
C ASN A 108 -2.45 9.33 6.79
N LYS A 109 -3.23 10.17 7.49
CA LYS A 109 -2.70 10.97 8.59
C LYS A 109 -2.46 10.05 9.80
N VAL A 110 -1.31 10.20 10.44
CA VAL A 110 -0.99 9.64 11.75
C VAL A 110 -0.39 10.74 12.62
N SER A 111 -0.88 10.87 13.86
CA SER A 111 -0.45 11.88 14.83
C SER A 111 0.23 11.21 16.02
N PHE A 112 1.52 11.47 16.21
CA PHE A 112 2.31 10.99 17.35
C PHE A 112 2.27 12.00 18.49
N ALA A 113 1.86 11.55 19.68
CA ALA A 113 1.90 12.37 20.88
C ALA A 113 3.33 12.59 21.41
N GLY A 114 4.25 11.68 21.05
CA GLY A 114 5.63 11.64 21.52
C GLY A 114 6.64 11.41 20.41
N ASP A 115 7.75 10.77 20.76
CA ASP A 115 8.84 10.45 19.84
C ASP A 115 8.52 9.21 18.99
N LEU A 116 9.13 9.12 17.81
CA LEU A 116 9.04 7.99 16.89
C LEU A 116 10.40 7.28 16.81
N ASP A 117 10.47 6.08 17.38
CA ASP A 117 11.68 5.26 17.41
C ASP A 117 11.58 4.13 16.37
N ILE A 118 12.54 4.07 15.45
CA ILE A 118 12.63 3.06 14.40
C ILE A 118 13.95 2.31 14.59
N ILE A 119 13.87 1.18 15.28
CA ILE A 119 15.05 0.46 15.78
C ILE A 119 15.16 -0.96 15.21
N GLY A 120 16.36 -1.55 15.26
CA GLY A 120 16.54 -2.99 15.08
C GLY A 120 16.23 -3.54 13.68
N ASN A 121 16.59 -2.82 12.61
CA ASN A 121 16.27 -3.17 11.22
C ASN A 121 14.80 -3.07 10.85
N THR A 122 13.99 -2.37 11.65
CA THR A 122 12.61 -2.04 11.26
C THR A 122 12.59 -1.04 10.12
N LYS A 123 11.67 -1.28 9.19
CA LYS A 123 11.36 -0.41 8.05
C LYS A 123 10.00 0.23 8.26
N LEU A 124 9.93 1.56 8.13
CA LEU A 124 8.71 2.35 8.13
C LEU A 124 8.64 3.15 6.83
N TYR A 125 7.54 2.95 6.09
CA TYR A 125 7.26 3.64 4.84
C TYR A 125 6.08 4.60 4.99
N VAL A 126 6.17 5.78 4.39
CA VAL A 126 5.07 6.75 4.33
C VAL A 126 4.59 6.84 2.88
N LEU A 127 3.33 6.49 2.62
CA LEU A 127 2.77 6.51 1.27
C LEU A 127 2.63 7.93 0.72
N PRO A 128 2.55 8.09 -0.62
CA PRO A 128 2.30 9.39 -1.20
C PRO A 128 0.98 10.00 -0.72
N GLY A 129 1.04 11.25 -0.24
CA GLY A 129 -0.11 11.99 0.28
C GLY A 129 -0.42 11.77 1.77
N ALA A 130 0.22 10.79 2.40
CA ALA A 130 0.11 10.55 3.84
C ALA A 130 0.74 11.69 4.65
N LYS A 131 0.30 11.86 5.90
CA LYS A 131 0.77 12.92 6.79
C LYS A 131 1.27 12.33 8.11
N VAL A 132 2.49 12.67 8.48
CA VAL A 132 3.05 12.36 9.80
C VAL A 132 3.04 13.66 10.61
N VAL A 133 2.33 13.65 11.73
CA VAL A 133 2.18 14.82 12.61
C VAL A 133 2.73 14.48 13.99
N PHE A 134 3.42 15.44 14.61
CA PHE A 134 3.84 15.34 15.99
C PHE A 134 3.10 16.40 16.80
N GLU A 135 2.34 15.97 17.81
CA GLU A 135 1.45 16.85 18.59
C GLU A 135 2.13 17.39 19.87
N LYS A 136 3.39 17.01 20.12
CA LYS A 136 4.15 17.39 21.32
C LYS A 136 4.44 18.89 21.35
N ALA A 137 4.08 19.56 22.44
CA ALA A 137 4.14 21.03 22.57
C ALA A 137 5.56 21.64 22.62
N THR A 138 6.58 20.84 22.93
CA THR A 138 7.97 21.31 23.04
C THR A 138 8.82 20.83 21.87
N ALA A 139 9.07 19.52 21.79
CA ALA A 139 9.81 18.88 20.71
C ALA A 139 9.51 17.38 20.66
N ALA A 140 9.29 16.86 19.46
CA ALA A 140 9.28 15.42 19.18
C ALA A 140 10.49 15.06 18.30
N SER A 141 11.03 13.87 18.51
CA SER A 141 12.15 13.35 17.74
C SER A 141 11.75 12.15 16.91
N ILE A 142 12.41 11.99 15.76
CA ILE A 142 12.46 10.71 15.05
C ILE A 142 13.84 10.13 15.31
N TYR A 143 13.91 9.01 16.01
CA TYR A 143 15.14 8.28 16.26
C TYR A 143 15.20 7.06 15.35
N VAL A 144 16.30 6.90 14.60
CA VAL A 144 16.50 5.76 13.70
C VAL A 144 17.82 5.09 14.04
N ASP A 145 17.78 3.94 14.74
CA ASP A 145 18.95 3.11 15.02
C ASP A 145 18.88 1.79 14.25
N ARG A 146 19.75 1.63 13.27
CA ARG A 146 19.76 0.47 12.37
C ARG A 146 18.39 0.24 11.69
N GLY A 147 17.50 1.22 11.68
CA GLY A 147 16.19 1.15 11.03
C GLY A 147 16.15 1.91 9.70
N LEU A 148 14.97 1.98 9.10
CA LEU A 148 14.73 2.70 7.85
C LEU A 148 13.43 3.50 7.96
N PHE A 149 13.52 4.82 7.72
CA PHE A 149 12.38 5.70 7.52
C PHE A 149 12.39 6.26 6.10
N VAL A 150 11.36 5.98 5.31
CA VAL A 150 11.30 6.37 3.89
C VAL A 150 9.93 6.91 3.52
N THR A 151 9.89 8.10 2.93
CA THR A 151 8.71 8.62 2.25
C THR A 151 8.70 8.15 0.79
N LYS A 152 7.51 7.84 0.26
CA LYS A 152 7.33 7.39 -1.12
C LYS A 152 6.68 8.48 -1.96
N GLY A 153 7.20 8.66 -3.16
CA GLY A 153 6.61 9.52 -4.19
C GLY A 153 5.77 8.72 -5.18
N THR A 154 4.94 9.43 -5.96
CA THR A 154 4.17 8.83 -7.08
C THR A 154 4.92 8.81 -8.40
N LYS A 155 6.10 9.44 -8.46
CA LYS A 155 7.00 9.39 -9.63
C LYS A 155 7.87 8.14 -9.55
N ALA A 156 8.21 7.57 -10.71
CA ALA A 156 9.20 6.49 -10.78
C ALA A 156 10.49 6.95 -10.07
N ASN A 157 11.07 6.09 -9.24
CA ASN A 157 12.45 6.28 -8.83
C ASN A 157 13.30 6.22 -10.12
N PRO A 158 14.07 7.26 -10.46
CA PRO A 158 14.99 7.20 -11.60
C PRO A 158 16.04 6.11 -11.42
#